data_AF-A0A1H8ABZ7-F1
#
_entry.id   AF-A0A1H8ABZ7-F1
#
_cell.length_a   1.000
_cell.length_b   1.000
_cell.length_c   1.000
_cell.angle_alpha   90.00
_cell.angle_beta   90.00
_cell.angle_gamma   90.00
#
_symmetry.space_group_name_H-M   'P 1'
#
loop_
_entity.id
_entity.type
_entity.pdbx_description
1 polymer ?
#
loop_
_entity_poly.entity_id
_entity_poly.type
_entity_poly.pdbx_seq_one_letter_code
_entity_poly.pdbx_strand_id
1 'polypeptide(L)'
;MDTQPHTENYWNRNITSLEAPGMRIVPPSRFISQLEESTLIIQAGTWVIREACRQNKLWQDLGFEPFRISANLSSRQFRSESLVNTVRSAPADSGLEPRYLELELTGNLLVDNTEHAISTHACSEGVRYHPVH
;
A
#
# COMPACT_ATOMS: atom_id res chain seq x y z
N MET A 1 -35.50 -3.68 11.47
CA MET A 1 -34.57 -2.67 12.00
C MET A 1 -33.19 -3.21 11.71
N ASP A 2 -32.61 -2.74 10.61
CA ASP A 2 -31.33 -3.20 10.06
C ASP A 2 -30.19 -2.91 11.03
N THR A 3 -29.45 -3.95 11.40
CA THR A 3 -28.11 -3.84 11.95
C THR A 3 -27.13 -4.05 10.80
N GLN A 4 -26.69 -2.96 10.17
CA GLN A 4 -25.55 -3.03 9.24
C GLN A 4 -24.29 -3.43 10.03
N PRO A 5 -23.54 -4.44 9.60
CA PRO A 5 -22.27 -4.78 10.23
C PRO A 5 -21.26 -3.68 9.92
N HIS A 6 -20.71 -3.09 10.99
CA HIS A 6 -19.65 -2.09 10.95
C HIS A 6 -18.50 -2.53 10.03
N THR A 7 -18.35 -1.83 8.90
CA THR A 7 -17.35 -2.02 7.84
C THR A 7 -15.94 -1.56 8.25
N GLU A 8 -15.64 -1.52 9.55
CA GLU A 8 -14.49 -0.77 10.06
C GLU A 8 -13.16 -1.54 10.07
N ASN A 9 -13.10 -2.84 9.72
CA ASN A 9 -11.88 -3.62 10.00
C ASN A 9 -11.33 -4.54 8.89
N TYR A 10 -11.73 -4.36 7.63
CA TYR A 10 -11.14 -5.13 6.51
C TYR A 10 -10.09 -4.37 5.69
N TRP A 11 -9.97 -3.05 5.89
CA TRP A 11 -9.22 -2.15 5.02
C TRP A 11 -7.71 -2.04 5.32
N ASN A 12 -7.26 -2.38 6.53
CA ASN A 12 -5.88 -2.15 6.99
C ASN A 12 -4.88 -3.28 6.70
N ARG A 13 -5.13 -4.15 5.71
CA ARG A 13 -4.22 -5.28 5.43
C ARG A 13 -3.25 -5.02 4.30
N ASN A 14 -2.29 -4.15 4.55
CA ASN A 14 -1.06 -4.09 3.78
C ASN A 14 0.13 -4.27 4.76
N ILE A 15 0.88 -5.38 4.58
CA ILE A 15 1.92 -6.02 5.42
C ILE A 15 1.49 -6.89 6.65
N THR A 16 0.26 -7.43 6.75
CA THR A 16 -0.24 -7.93 8.06
C THR A 16 0.24 -9.30 8.57
N SER A 17 0.91 -10.15 7.79
CA SER A 17 1.34 -11.47 8.30
C SER A 17 2.58 -12.02 7.59
N LEU A 18 3.65 -12.29 8.34
CA LEU A 18 4.72 -13.21 7.92
C LEU A 18 4.34 -14.62 8.38
N GLU A 19 4.23 -15.56 7.44
CA GLU A 19 4.01 -16.97 7.75
C GLU A 19 5.34 -17.73 7.69
N ALA A 20 5.71 -18.38 8.80
CA ALA A 20 6.78 -19.37 8.87
C ALA A 20 6.17 -20.71 9.29
N PRO A 21 6.62 -21.87 8.76
CA PRO A 21 6.03 -23.16 9.09
C PRO A 21 6.03 -23.42 10.60
N GLY A 22 4.83 -23.54 11.20
CA GLY A 22 4.66 -23.76 12.64
C GLY A 22 4.59 -22.51 13.52
N MET A 23 4.45 -21.30 12.97
CA MET A 23 4.49 -20.04 13.73
C MET A 23 3.14 -19.30 13.78
N ARG A 24 2.86 -18.66 14.93
CA ARG A 24 1.72 -17.74 15.15
C ARG A 24 1.90 -16.47 14.31
N ILE A 25 0.82 -15.94 13.73
CA ILE A 25 0.79 -14.65 13.02
C ILE A 25 1.53 -13.58 13.85
N VAL A 26 2.58 -13.01 13.28
CA VAL A 26 3.35 -11.93 13.91
C VAL A 26 2.74 -10.60 13.50
N PRO A 27 2.28 -9.76 14.43
CA PRO A 27 1.73 -8.45 14.10
C PRO A 27 2.82 -7.52 13.54
N PRO A 28 2.47 -6.62 12.60
CA PRO A 28 3.44 -5.70 11.98
C PRO A 28 4.23 -4.86 12.98
N SER A 29 3.59 -4.44 14.08
CA SER A 29 4.24 -3.66 15.15
C SER A 29 5.47 -4.32 15.78
N ARG A 30 5.66 -5.64 15.61
CA ARG A 30 6.83 -6.37 16.12
C ARG A 30 8.04 -6.37 15.19
N PHE A 31 7.85 -6.04 13.91
CA PHE A 31 8.92 -6.12 12.92
C PHE A 31 9.04 -4.90 12.00
N ILE A 32 8.04 -4.00 11.99
CA ILE A 32 8.06 -2.79 11.14
C ILE A 32 9.30 -1.93 11.44
N SER A 33 9.60 -1.63 12.71
CA SER A 33 10.74 -0.78 13.05
C SER A 33 12.07 -1.35 12.54
N GLN A 34 12.27 -2.67 12.66
CA GLN A 34 13.46 -3.34 12.13
C GLN A 34 13.48 -3.35 10.60
N LEU A 35 12.31 -3.52 9.96
CA LEU A 35 12.22 -3.43 8.50
C LEU A 35 12.57 -2.02 8.02
N GLU A 36 12.06 -0.98 8.66
CA GLU A 36 12.30 0.44 8.31
C GLU A 36 13.78 0.82 8.42
N GLU A 37 14.48 0.28 9.42
CA GLU A 37 15.92 0.45 9.58
C GLU A 37 16.73 -0.32 8.51
N SER A 38 16.14 -1.32 7.87
CA SER A 38 16.74 -2.12 6.79
C SER A 38 16.31 -1.69 5.38
N THR A 39 16.94 -2.23 4.34
CA THR A 39 16.49 -2.05 2.94
C THR A 39 15.32 -2.97 2.57
N LEU A 40 14.94 -3.90 3.46
CA LEU A 40 13.86 -4.86 3.24
C LEU A 40 12.48 -4.18 3.20
N ILE A 41 12.31 -3.03 3.86
CA ILE A 41 11.06 -2.26 3.78
C ILE A 41 10.71 -1.83 2.35
N ILE A 42 11.72 -1.60 1.51
CA ILE A 42 11.51 -1.24 0.09
C ILE A 42 10.94 -2.44 -0.68
N GLN A 43 11.55 -3.61 -0.49
CA GLN A 43 11.12 -4.85 -1.17
C GLN A 43 9.75 -5.31 -0.68
N ALA A 44 9.53 -5.29 0.64
CA ALA A 44 8.25 -5.62 1.26
C ALA A 44 7.14 -4.68 0.76
N GLY A 45 7.42 -3.38 0.70
CA GLY A 45 6.55 -2.36 0.13
C GLY A 45 6.13 -2.66 -1.31
N THR A 46 7.11 -2.96 -2.16
CA THR A 46 6.85 -3.30 -3.56
C THR A 46 5.97 -4.54 -3.70
N TRP A 47 6.23 -5.59 -2.90
CA TRP A 47 5.38 -6.79 -2.90
C TRP A 47 3.96 -6.47 -2.45
N VAL A 48 3.80 -5.72 -1.37
CA VAL A 48 2.50 -5.35 -0.82
C VAL A 48 1.67 -4.53 -1.78
N ILE A 49 2.25 -3.54 -2.46
CA ILE A 49 1.51 -2.73 -3.45
C ILE A 49 1.02 -3.62 -4.61
N ARG A 50 1.87 -4.52 -5.12
CA ARG A 50 1.49 -5.45 -6.19
C ARG A 50 0.37 -6.38 -5.76
N GLU A 51 0.47 -6.93 -4.56
CA GLU A 51 -0.53 -7.84 -4.03
C GLU A 51 -1.86 -7.14 -3.76
N ALA A 52 -1.82 -5.89 -3.26
CA ALA A 52 -3.00 -5.05 -3.10
C ALA A 52 -3.72 -4.83 -4.44
N CYS A 53 -2.97 -4.49 -5.50
CA CYS A 53 -3.56 -4.30 -6.82
C CYS A 53 -4.17 -5.60 -7.38
N ARG A 54 -3.43 -6.71 -7.29
CA ARG A 54 -3.87 -8.05 -7.73
C ARG A 54 -5.13 -8.49 -6.99
N GLN A 55 -5.15 -8.33 -5.67
CA GLN A 55 -6.27 -8.74 -4.83
C GLN A 55 -7.51 -7.87 -5.07
N ASN A 56 -7.35 -6.55 -5.24
CA ASN A 56 -8.46 -5.66 -5.58
C ASN A 56 -9.06 -6.01 -6.95
N LYS A 57 -8.22 -6.22 -7.96
CA LYS A 57 -8.70 -6.65 -9.28
C LYS A 57 -9.46 -7.98 -9.21
N LEU A 58 -8.94 -8.96 -8.47
CA LEU A 58 -9.62 -10.23 -8.26
C LEU A 58 -11.00 -10.05 -7.63
N TRP A 59 -11.15 -9.16 -6.64
CA TRP A 59 -12.46 -8.85 -6.07
C TRP A 59 -13.40 -8.22 -7.10
N GLN A 60 -12.92 -7.28 -7.92
CA GLN A 60 -13.74 -6.70 -9.00
C GLN A 60 -14.19 -7.76 -10.01
N ASP A 61 -13.30 -8.69 -10.38
CA ASP A 61 -13.61 -9.77 -11.33
C ASP A 61 -14.60 -10.80 -10.76
N LEU A 62 -14.67 -10.93 -9.43
CA LEU A 62 -15.67 -11.73 -8.73
C LEU A 62 -17.02 -11.01 -8.56
N GLY A 63 -17.15 -9.77 -9.05
CA GLY A 63 -18.39 -9.00 -9.01
C GLY A 63 -18.59 -8.16 -7.75
N PHE A 64 -17.56 -7.97 -6.93
CA PHE A 64 -17.62 -6.99 -5.85
C PHE A 64 -17.58 -5.57 -6.43
N GLU A 65 -18.28 -4.63 -5.77
CA GLU A 65 -18.26 -3.22 -6.15
C GLU A 65 -16.81 -2.69 -6.14
N PRO A 66 -16.37 -1.96 -7.19
CA PRO A 66 -15.03 -1.40 -7.21
C PRO A 66 -14.78 -0.44 -6.05
N PHE A 67 -13.71 -0.68 -5.30
CA PHE A 67 -13.28 0.16 -4.19
C PHE A 67 -11.80 0.49 -4.28
N ARG A 68 -11.40 1.51 -3.52
CA ARG A 68 -10.00 1.89 -3.42
C ARG A 68 -9.30 1.07 -2.34
N ILE A 69 -8.04 0.72 -2.60
CA ILE A 69 -7.16 0.07 -1.64
C ILE A 69 -5.99 1.01 -1.32
N SER A 70 -5.77 1.27 -0.03
CA SER A 70 -4.66 2.10 0.45
C SER A 70 -3.47 1.24 0.88
N ALA A 71 -2.26 1.56 0.42
CA ALA A 71 -1.02 0.96 0.88
C ALA A 71 -0.18 1.98 1.65
N ASN A 72 0.20 1.61 2.88
CA ASN A 72 1.05 2.44 3.72
C ASN A 72 2.51 2.44 3.22
N LEU A 73 3.12 3.61 3.23
CA LEU A 73 4.48 3.88 2.79
C LEU A 73 5.28 4.50 3.93
N SER A 74 6.43 3.90 4.23
CA SER A 74 7.45 4.56 5.04
C SER A 74 8.17 5.66 4.26
N SER A 75 8.77 6.60 4.98
CA SER A 75 9.63 7.66 4.42
C SER A 75 10.76 7.11 3.53
N ARG A 76 11.31 5.93 3.87
CA ARG A 76 12.40 5.31 3.12
C ARG A 76 11.92 4.74 1.79
N GLN A 77 10.77 4.06 1.76
CA GLN A 77 10.14 3.61 0.50
C GLN A 77 9.82 4.80 -0.38
N PHE A 78 9.31 5.87 0.24
CA PHE A 78 8.96 7.07 -0.47
C PHE A 78 10.15 7.65 -1.24
N ARG A 79 11.34 7.70 -0.65
CA ARG A 79 12.55 8.22 -1.33
C ARG A 79 13.19 7.25 -2.33
N SER A 80 12.63 6.05 -2.53
CA SER A 80 13.18 5.06 -3.44
C SER A 80 12.72 5.28 -4.88
N GLU A 81 13.66 5.29 -5.83
CA GLU A 81 13.36 5.29 -7.26
C GLU A 81 12.49 4.08 -7.68
N SER A 82 12.60 2.96 -6.96
CA SER A 82 11.80 1.77 -7.21
C SER A 82 10.30 1.97 -6.96
N LEU A 83 9.92 2.98 -6.16
CA LEU A 83 8.52 3.24 -5.84
C LEU A 83 7.77 3.71 -7.09
N VAL A 84 8.33 4.67 -7.84
CA VAL A 84 7.68 5.18 -9.07
C VAL A 84 7.43 4.04 -10.05
N ASN A 85 8.44 3.18 -10.27
CA ASN A 85 8.29 2.01 -11.12
C ASN A 85 7.23 1.03 -10.60
N THR A 86 7.14 0.84 -9.28
CA THR A 86 6.14 -0.03 -8.66
C THR A 86 4.73 0.54 -8.84
N VAL A 87 4.53 1.83 -8.59
CA VAL A 87 3.23 2.50 -8.70
C VAL A 87 2.70 2.48 -10.13
N ARG A 88 3.59 2.56 -11.13
CA ARG A 88 3.23 2.43 -12.54
C ARG A 88 2.94 0.97 -12.94
N SER A 89 3.80 0.04 -12.53
CA SER A 89 3.69 -1.37 -12.97
C SER A 89 2.58 -2.14 -12.25
N ALA A 90 2.36 -1.93 -10.95
CA ALA A 90 1.45 -2.76 -10.17
C ALA A 90 -0.03 -2.73 -10.64
N PRO A 91 -0.65 -1.56 -10.91
CA PRO A 91 -1.99 -1.52 -11.48
C PRO A 91 -2.02 -2.11 -12.90
N ALA A 92 -1.01 -1.81 -13.72
CA ALA A 92 -0.92 -2.30 -15.09
C ALA A 92 -0.80 -3.84 -15.16
N ASP A 93 0.10 -4.42 -14.37
CA ASP A 93 0.37 -5.86 -14.31
C ASP A 93 -0.85 -6.65 -13.79
N SER A 94 -1.63 -6.04 -12.90
CA SER A 94 -2.86 -6.64 -12.37
C SER A 94 -4.08 -6.39 -13.26
N GLY A 95 -4.07 -5.36 -14.12
CA GLY A 95 -5.26 -4.89 -14.83
C GLY A 95 -6.22 -4.07 -13.97
N LEU A 96 -5.76 -3.58 -12.81
CA LEU A 96 -6.51 -2.65 -11.97
C LEU A 96 -6.40 -1.23 -12.54
N GLU A 97 -7.52 -0.51 -12.63
CA GLU A 97 -7.44 0.91 -12.98
C GLU A 97 -6.74 1.70 -11.86
N PRO A 98 -5.74 2.55 -12.18
CA PRO A 98 -4.92 3.23 -11.17
C PRO A 98 -5.69 4.04 -10.13
N ARG A 99 -6.89 4.54 -10.47
CA ARG A 99 -7.79 5.27 -9.56
C ARG A 99 -8.23 4.48 -8.32
N TYR A 100 -8.03 3.17 -8.33
CA TYR A 100 -8.36 2.27 -7.22
C TYR A 100 -7.16 1.98 -6.31
N LEU A 101 -5.96 2.49 -6.62
CA LEU A 101 -4.81 2.45 -5.72
C LEU A 101 -4.64 3.81 -5.02
N GLU A 102 -4.51 3.76 -3.71
CA GLU A 102 -4.16 4.89 -2.85
C GLU A 102 -2.84 4.58 -2.12
N LEU A 103 -2.01 5.59 -1.97
CA LEU A 103 -0.75 5.51 -1.23
C LEU A 103 -0.81 6.48 -0.05
N GLU A 104 -0.48 5.96 1.13
CA GLU A 104 -0.59 6.69 2.38
C GLU A 104 0.78 6.76 3.06
N LEU A 105 1.25 7.97 3.35
CA LEU A 105 2.51 8.15 4.06
C LEU A 105 2.32 7.97 5.56
N THR A 106 2.93 6.95 6.14
CA THR A 106 2.98 6.80 7.59
C THR A 106 4.32 7.32 8.11
N GLY A 107 4.31 8.47 8.79
CA GLY A 107 5.46 8.97 9.53
C GLY A 107 5.50 10.49 9.69
N ASN A 108 6.18 10.96 10.75
CA ASN A 108 6.44 12.38 10.99
C ASN A 108 7.54 12.87 10.03
N LEU A 109 7.19 12.98 8.74
CA LEU A 109 8.08 13.42 7.70
C LEU A 109 8.38 14.91 7.89
N LEU A 110 9.65 15.23 8.11
CA LEU A 110 10.17 16.54 7.75
C LEU A 110 10.06 16.65 6.23
N VAL A 111 9.06 17.41 5.79
CA VAL A 111 8.71 17.68 4.39
C VAL A 111 9.99 18.08 3.64
N ASP A 112 10.38 17.27 2.65
CA ASP A 112 11.55 17.51 1.81
C ASP A 112 11.14 17.40 0.33
N ASN A 113 11.90 18.03 -0.57
CA ASN A 113 11.54 18.23 -1.98
C ASN A 113 11.21 16.94 -2.77
N THR A 114 11.62 15.77 -2.28
CA THR A 114 11.30 14.47 -2.88
C THR A 114 9.80 14.16 -2.86
N GLU A 115 9.03 14.69 -1.89
CA GLU A 115 7.58 14.49 -1.80
C GLU A 115 6.82 14.98 -3.02
N HIS A 116 7.22 16.14 -3.51
CA HIS A 116 6.59 16.74 -4.68
C HIS A 116 6.81 15.95 -5.96
N ALA A 117 8.00 15.38 -6.18
CA ALA A 117 8.30 14.67 -7.42
C ALA A 117 7.42 13.42 -7.57
N ILE A 118 7.34 12.59 -6.54
CA ILE A 118 6.61 11.32 -6.61
C ILE A 118 5.11 11.55 -6.51
N SER A 119 4.65 12.52 -5.70
CA SER A 119 3.23 12.91 -5.71
C SER A 119 2.80 13.38 -7.10
N THR A 120 3.62 14.19 -7.78
CA THR A 120 3.33 14.65 -9.15
C THR A 120 3.26 13.47 -10.13
N HIS A 121 4.20 12.53 -10.05
CA HIS A 121 4.19 11.33 -10.90
C HIS A 121 3.01 10.40 -10.61
N ALA A 122 2.71 10.10 -9.35
CA ALA A 122 1.57 9.26 -8.97
C ALA A 122 0.25 9.87 -9.43
N CYS A 123 0.08 11.18 -9.25
CA CYS A 123 -1.09 11.92 -9.74
C CYS A 123 -1.20 11.88 -11.27
N SER A 124 -0.09 11.95 -12.01
CA SER A 124 -0.12 11.81 -13.48
C SER A 124 -0.56 10.41 -13.94
N GLU A 125 -0.33 9.39 -13.12
CA GLU A 125 -0.76 8.02 -13.37
C GLU A 125 -2.18 7.72 -12.83
N GLY A 126 -2.86 8.71 -12.23
CA GLY A 126 -4.20 8.56 -11.65
C GLY A 126 -4.23 7.87 -10.28
N VAL A 127 -3.07 7.64 -9.66
CA VAL A 127 -2.94 7.13 -8.28
C VAL A 127 -3.06 8.28 -7.30
N ARG A 128 -3.86 8.10 -6.24
CA ARG A 128 -4.07 9.11 -5.21
C ARG A 128 -3.05 8.98 -4.09
N TYR A 129 -2.67 10.12 -3.54
CA TYR A 129 -1.67 10.23 -2.49
C TYR A 129 -2.21 11.02 -1.31
N HIS A 130 -2.08 10.48 -0.10
CA HIS A 130 -2.56 11.10 1.12
C HIS A 130 -1.43 11.20 2.17
N PRO A 131 -1.07 12.42 2.63
CA PRO A 131 -0.25 12.57 3.83
C PRO A 131 -1.09 12.22 5.06
N VAL A 132 -0.54 11.43 5.98
CA VAL A 132 -1.16 11.22 7.29
C VAL A 132 -0.79 12.39 8.19
N HIS A 133 -1.80 13.07 8.75
CA HIS A 133 -1.66 14.19 9.68
C HIS A 133 -1.53 13.71 11.13
#